data_AF-A0A2A9NXU5-F1
#
_entry.id   AF-A0A2A9NXU5-F1
#
_cell.length_a   1.000
_cell.length_b   1.000
_cell.length_c   1.000
_cell.angle_alpha   90.00
_cell.angle_beta   90.00
_cell.angle_gamma   90.00
#
_symmetry.space_group_name_H-M   'P 1'
#
loop_
_entity.id
_entity.type
_entity.pdbx_description
1 polymer ?
#
loop_
_entity_poly.entity_id
_entity_poly.type
_entity_poly.pdbx_seq_one_letter_code
_entity_poly.pdbx_strand_id
1 'polypeptide(L)'
;MDGTNYTLWAYPMRAYLEFKGSTDKPTETWESLVRRQELKDKYHNLDDGAKGSIKQKLSNAIIKEIKDMLTTKEIWKYLEDKFNKAGSAQVFGDIQKVYTFQIKGNQNPETEISKLALLFAHLKAQGVEVLRFYQAMTLLNTGSIK
;
A
#
# COMPACT_ATOMS: atom_id res chain seq x y z
N MET A 1 2.83 6.67 14.13
CA MET A 1 3.32 6.18 12.83
C MET A 1 4.15 7.29 12.23
N ASP A 2 5.38 6.95 11.86
CA ASP A 2 6.42 7.89 11.39
C ASP A 2 6.80 7.65 9.92
N GLY A 3 6.09 6.76 9.23
CA GLY A 3 6.32 6.37 7.85
C GLY A 3 6.92 4.98 7.69
N THR A 4 7.62 4.45 8.72
CA THR A 4 8.35 3.18 8.61
C THR A 4 7.50 1.94 8.90
N ASN A 5 6.39 2.13 9.61
CA ASN A 5 5.55 1.06 10.14
C ASN A 5 4.10 1.16 9.64
N TYR A 6 3.90 1.64 8.41
CA TYR A 6 2.56 1.84 7.83
C TYR A 6 1.70 0.58 7.94
N THR A 7 2.20 -0.58 7.55
CA THR A 7 1.43 -1.84 7.53
C THR A 7 0.97 -2.27 8.93
N LEU A 8 1.82 -2.10 9.95
CA LEU A 8 1.50 -2.40 11.35
C LEU A 8 0.48 -1.40 11.94
N TRP A 9 0.51 -0.16 11.47
CA TRP A 9 -0.41 0.89 11.92
C TRP A 9 -1.77 0.85 11.19
N ALA A 10 -1.77 0.55 9.89
CA ALA A 10 -2.93 0.71 9.02
C ALA A 10 -4.09 -0.22 9.40
N TYR A 11 -3.78 -1.49 9.70
CA TYR A 11 -4.79 -2.49 10.06
C TYR A 11 -5.59 -2.11 11.33
N PRO A 12 -4.96 -1.86 12.50
CA PRO A 12 -5.71 -1.46 13.69
C PRO A 12 -6.38 -0.09 13.53
N MET A 13 -5.85 0.79 12.68
CA MET A 13 -6.47 2.09 12.43
C MET A 13 -7.76 1.97 11.61
N ARG A 14 -7.81 1.10 10.58
CA ARG A 14 -9.06 0.84 9.84
C ARG A 14 -10.14 0.30 10.76
N ALA A 15 -9.82 -0.71 11.56
CA ALA A 15 -10.76 -1.30 12.52
C ALA A 15 -11.29 -0.25 13.53
N TYR A 16 -10.43 0.67 13.97
CA TYR A 16 -10.85 1.76 14.85
C TYR A 16 -11.84 2.74 14.19
N LEU A 17 -11.61 3.10 12.93
CA LEU A 17 -12.49 4.00 12.18
C LEU A 17 -13.83 3.34 11.80
N GLU A 18 -13.82 2.05 11.50
CA GLU A 18 -15.01 1.23 11.26
C GLU A 18 -15.88 1.15 12.53
N PHE A 19 -15.27 0.87 13.69
CA PHE A 19 -15.96 0.92 14.98
C PHE A 19 -16.58 2.29 15.29
N LYS A 20 -15.98 3.37 14.79
CA LYS A 20 -16.50 4.74 14.92
C LYS A 20 -17.58 5.10 13.88
N GLY A 21 -17.95 4.19 12.98
CA GLY A 21 -19.07 4.35 12.05
C GLY A 21 -18.82 5.29 10.85
N SER A 22 -17.58 5.37 10.36
CA SER A 22 -17.17 6.38 9.36
C SER A 22 -17.29 5.98 7.88
N THR A 23 -17.84 4.81 7.49
CA THR A 23 -17.62 4.28 6.12
C THR A 23 -18.82 4.13 5.17
N ASP A 24 -20.08 4.02 5.60
CA ASP A 24 -21.17 3.67 4.66
C ASP A 24 -22.21 4.79 4.42
N LYS A 25 -22.58 4.98 3.14
CA LYS A 25 -23.66 5.88 2.69
C LYS A 25 -25.01 5.14 2.56
N PRO A 26 -26.16 5.72 2.97
CA PRO A 26 -27.48 5.11 2.79
C PRO A 26 -28.04 5.29 1.37
N THR A 27 -28.90 4.35 0.96
CA THR A 27 -29.67 4.33 -0.30
C THR A 27 -30.91 5.24 -0.23
N GLU A 28 -31.24 5.94 -1.33
CA GLU A 28 -32.13 7.14 -1.31
C GLU A 28 -33.64 6.91 -1.57
N THR A 29 -34.49 7.63 -0.81
CA THR A 29 -35.92 7.93 -1.04
C THR A 29 -36.21 9.44 -0.82
N TRP A 30 -37.43 9.95 -1.09
CA TRP A 30 -37.76 11.39 -0.94
C TRP A 30 -37.59 11.94 0.49
N GLU A 31 -37.74 11.09 1.51
CA GLU A 31 -37.41 11.40 2.92
C GLU A 31 -35.91 11.63 3.15
N SER A 32 -35.05 11.08 2.28
CA SER A 32 -33.60 11.28 2.29
C SER A 32 -33.20 12.72 1.91
N LEU A 33 -34.07 13.50 1.27
CA LEU A 33 -33.75 14.87 0.82
C LEU A 33 -33.76 15.90 1.96
N VAL A 34 -34.61 15.73 2.99
CA VAL A 34 -34.65 16.56 4.21
C VAL A 34 -33.60 16.08 5.21
N ARG A 35 -33.46 14.75 5.37
CA ARG A 35 -32.31 14.15 6.06
C ARG A 35 -30.97 14.50 5.42
N ARG A 36 -30.94 15.03 4.19
CA ARG A 36 -29.70 15.30 3.44
C ARG A 36 -28.82 16.34 4.12
N GLN A 37 -29.41 17.37 4.74
CA GLN A 37 -28.62 18.39 5.47
C GLN A 37 -28.07 17.80 6.77
N GLU A 38 -28.91 17.12 7.57
CA GLU A 38 -28.50 16.46 8.82
C GLU A 38 -27.48 15.33 8.58
N LEU A 39 -27.67 14.54 7.52
CA LEU A 39 -26.73 13.50 7.09
C LEU A 39 -25.44 14.14 6.60
N LYS A 40 -25.49 15.22 5.81
CA LYS A 40 -24.29 15.91 5.34
C LYS A 40 -23.47 16.45 6.50
N ASP A 41 -24.11 17.09 7.48
CA ASP A 41 -23.44 17.59 8.68
C ASP A 41 -22.91 16.43 9.54
N LYS A 42 -23.68 15.34 9.69
CA LYS A 42 -23.22 14.10 10.35
C LYS A 42 -22.01 13.48 9.64
N TYR A 43 -22.00 13.43 8.31
CA TYR A 43 -20.89 12.89 7.51
C TYR A 43 -19.66 13.79 7.56
N HIS A 44 -19.82 15.12 7.53
CA HIS A 44 -18.73 16.06 7.74
C HIS A 44 -18.12 15.86 9.14
N ASN A 45 -18.96 15.72 10.17
CA ASN A 45 -18.49 15.46 11.53
C ASN A 45 -17.77 14.11 11.67
N LEU A 46 -18.25 13.06 10.98
CA LEU A 46 -17.58 11.75 10.95
C LEU A 46 -16.24 11.81 10.21
N ASP A 47 -16.19 12.51 9.07
CA ASP A 47 -14.95 12.72 8.31
C ASP A 47 -13.93 13.54 9.11
N ASP A 48 -14.36 14.63 9.75
CA ASP A 48 -13.50 15.43 10.63
C ASP A 48 -13.03 14.63 11.85
N GLY A 49 -13.91 13.80 12.43
CA GLY A 49 -13.57 12.89 13.53
C GLY A 49 -12.55 11.82 13.13
N ALA A 50 -12.72 11.22 11.95
CA ALA A 50 -11.79 10.25 11.39
C ALA A 50 -10.43 10.89 11.06
N LYS A 51 -10.44 12.08 10.46
CA LYS A 51 -9.25 12.89 10.20
C LYS A 51 -8.51 13.25 11.48
N GLY A 52 -9.21 13.68 12.53
CA GLY A 52 -8.63 13.94 13.84
C GLY A 52 -7.98 12.69 14.44
N SER A 53 -8.68 11.56 14.37
CA SER A 53 -8.19 10.28 14.88
C SER A 53 -6.94 9.79 14.16
N ILE A 54 -6.86 9.95 12.82
CA ILE A 54 -5.66 9.65 12.04
C ILE A 54 -4.52 10.57 12.47
N LYS A 55 -4.73 11.89 12.48
CA LYS A 55 -3.71 12.88 12.82
C LYS A 55 -3.09 12.62 14.19
N GLN A 56 -3.87 12.23 15.19
CA GLN A 56 -3.38 11.94 16.55
C GLN A 56 -2.34 10.81 16.59
N LYS A 57 -2.36 9.89 15.62
CA LYS A 57 -1.43 8.75 15.55
C LYS A 57 -0.29 8.95 14.55
N LEU A 58 -0.18 10.13 13.93
CA LEU A 58 0.88 10.48 12.98
C LEU A 58 1.95 11.36 13.63
N SER A 59 3.16 11.34 13.07
CA SER A 59 4.21 12.28 13.46
C SER A 59 3.92 13.69 12.94
N ASN A 60 4.46 14.71 13.61
CA ASN A 60 4.29 16.12 13.20
C ASN A 60 4.76 16.39 11.77
N ALA A 61 5.79 15.69 11.31
CA ALA A 61 6.28 15.78 9.93
C ALA A 61 5.19 15.37 8.93
N ILE A 62 4.57 14.21 9.14
CA ILE A 62 3.50 13.72 8.25
C ILE A 62 2.26 14.62 8.35
N ILE A 63 1.91 15.08 9.56
CA ILE A 63 0.78 16.02 9.76
C ILE A 63 0.96 17.28 8.91
N LYS A 64 2.19 17.80 8.82
CA LYS A 64 2.51 18.99 8.02
C LYS A 64 2.33 18.75 6.52
N GLU A 65 2.61 17.54 6.05
CA GLU A 65 2.45 17.17 4.63
C GLU A 65 0.98 17.01 4.23
N ILE A 66 0.13 16.49 5.12
CA ILE A 66 -1.29 16.25 4.83
C ILE A 66 -2.21 17.43 5.19
N LYS A 67 -1.64 18.58 5.56
CA LYS A 67 -2.38 19.70 6.17
C LYS A 67 -3.49 20.26 5.28
N ASP A 68 -3.29 20.26 3.97
CA ASP A 68 -4.19 20.84 2.96
C ASP A 68 -5.18 19.81 2.39
N MET A 69 -5.12 18.54 2.82
CA MET A 69 -6.05 17.49 2.37
C MET A 69 -7.41 17.68 3.04
N LEU A 70 -8.47 17.63 2.24
CA LEU A 70 -9.81 17.99 2.67
C LEU A 70 -10.48 16.81 3.37
N THR A 71 -10.36 15.61 2.81
CA THR A 71 -11.09 14.42 3.28
C THR A 71 -10.22 13.36 3.94
N THR A 72 -10.81 12.52 4.79
CA THR A 72 -10.14 11.33 5.35
C THR A 72 -9.66 10.39 4.24
N LYS A 73 -10.43 10.26 3.16
CA LYS A 73 -10.08 9.41 2.01
C LYS A 73 -8.80 9.87 1.32
N GLU A 74 -8.63 11.18 1.13
CA GLU A 74 -7.41 11.75 0.54
C GLU A 74 -6.19 11.50 1.43
N ILE A 75 -6.35 11.70 2.74
CA ILE A 75 -5.28 11.42 3.72
C ILE A 75 -4.92 9.94 3.69
N TRP A 76 -5.90 9.05 3.71
CA TRP A 76 -5.66 7.61 3.69
C TRP A 76 -4.91 7.17 2.44
N LYS A 77 -5.37 7.62 1.27
CA LYS A 77 -4.73 7.34 -0.01
C LYS A 77 -3.28 7.85 -0.04
N TYR A 78 -3.03 9.06 0.46
CA TYR A 78 -1.67 9.60 0.53
C TYR A 78 -0.75 8.74 1.40
N LEU A 79 -1.21 8.34 2.58
CA LEU A 79 -0.42 7.50 3.49
C LEU A 79 -0.13 6.14 2.87
N GLU A 80 -1.11 5.56 2.16
CA GLU A 80 -0.96 4.32 1.42
C GLU A 80 0.07 4.46 0.29
N ASP A 81 -0.13 5.42 -0.62
CA ASP A 81 0.76 5.63 -1.77
C ASP A 81 2.21 5.94 -1.33
N LYS A 82 2.38 6.67 -0.22
CA LYS A 82 3.70 7.09 0.27
C LYS A 82 4.40 6.02 1.09
N PHE A 83 3.68 5.35 2.00
CA PHE A 83 4.28 4.52 3.05
C PHE A 83 3.91 3.05 2.97
N ASN A 84 2.92 2.64 2.15
CA ASN A 84 2.65 1.24 1.85
C ASN A 84 3.63 0.66 0.82
N LYS A 85 4.91 0.97 1.00
CA LYS A 85 6.01 0.41 0.24
C LYS A 85 6.65 -0.69 1.08
N ALA A 86 7.15 -1.74 0.43
CA ALA A 86 7.88 -2.76 1.16
C ALA A 86 9.05 -2.12 1.92
N GLY A 87 9.19 -2.44 3.20
CA GLY A 87 10.31 -1.96 4.00
C GLY A 87 11.63 -2.48 3.44
N SER A 88 12.75 -1.77 3.70
CA SER A 88 14.06 -2.09 3.12
C SER A 88 14.51 -3.54 3.36
N ALA A 89 14.16 -4.14 4.50
CA ALA A 89 14.46 -5.54 4.81
C ALA A 89 13.71 -6.52 3.87
N GLN A 90 12.45 -6.23 3.56
CA GLN A 90 11.66 -7.04 2.65
C GLN A 90 12.17 -6.88 1.21
N VAL A 91 12.42 -5.64 0.78
CA VAL A 91 13.02 -5.33 -0.53
C VAL A 91 14.35 -6.05 -0.70
N PHE A 92 15.21 -6.00 0.33
CA PHE A 92 16.49 -6.70 0.31
C PHE A 92 16.32 -8.22 0.21
N GLY A 93 15.40 -8.81 0.97
CA GLY A 93 15.10 -10.24 0.88
C GLY A 93 14.62 -10.66 -0.51
N ASP A 94 13.81 -9.83 -1.17
CA ASP A 94 13.33 -10.11 -2.53
C ASP A 94 14.43 -9.93 -3.58
N ILE A 95 15.35 -8.97 -3.41
CA ILE A 95 16.57 -8.84 -4.24
C ILE A 95 17.45 -10.09 -4.07
N GLN A 96 17.61 -10.60 -2.85
CA GLN A 96 18.38 -11.82 -2.61
C GLN A 96 17.77 -13.03 -3.33
N LYS A 97 16.44 -13.19 -3.31
CA LYS A 97 15.75 -14.26 -4.06
C LYS A 97 16.06 -14.22 -5.55
N VAL A 98 16.12 -13.02 -6.16
CA VAL A 98 16.51 -12.84 -7.57
C VAL A 98 17.97 -13.24 -7.79
N TYR A 99 18.88 -12.78 -6.92
CA TYR A 99 20.30 -13.05 -7.04
C TYR A 99 20.64 -14.55 -6.92
N THR A 100 19.94 -15.27 -6.04
CA THR A 100 20.15 -16.71 -5.81
C THR A 100 19.26 -17.59 -6.69
N PHE A 101 18.48 -17.01 -7.62
CA PHE A 101 17.57 -17.78 -8.48
C PHE A 101 18.37 -18.70 -9.42
N GLN A 102 17.95 -19.96 -9.52
CA GLN A 102 18.59 -20.96 -10.38
C GLN A 102 17.53 -21.86 -10.99
N ILE A 103 17.66 -22.15 -12.28
CA ILE A 103 16.82 -23.11 -12.98
C ILE A 103 17.51 -24.48 -12.87
N LYS A 104 16.89 -25.41 -12.15
CA LYS A 104 17.44 -26.77 -12.06
C LYS A 104 17.19 -27.52 -13.35
N GLY A 105 18.16 -28.36 -13.77
CA GLY A 105 18.09 -29.08 -15.04
C GLY A 105 16.91 -30.05 -15.21
N ASN A 106 16.21 -30.37 -14.12
CA ASN A 106 15.00 -31.22 -14.13
C ASN A 106 13.68 -30.42 -14.09
N GLN A 107 13.72 -29.09 -14.12
CA GLN A 107 12.53 -28.23 -14.09
C GLN A 107 12.20 -27.70 -15.49
N ASN A 108 10.93 -27.41 -15.74
CA ASN A 108 10.52 -26.73 -16.97
C ASN A 108 11.06 -25.29 -16.99
N PRO A 109 11.95 -24.92 -17.94
CA PRO A 109 12.52 -23.59 -18.00
C PRO A 109 11.48 -22.48 -18.11
N GLU A 110 10.39 -22.69 -18.85
CA GLU A 110 9.35 -21.68 -19.05
C GLU A 110 8.64 -21.32 -17.74
N THR A 111 8.35 -22.33 -16.92
CA THR A 111 7.76 -22.16 -15.59
C THR A 111 8.69 -21.39 -14.66
N GLU A 112 9.98 -21.70 -14.65
CA GLU A 112 10.95 -21.02 -13.79
C GLU A 112 11.21 -19.58 -14.25
N ILE A 113 11.27 -19.33 -15.56
CA ILE A 113 11.37 -17.98 -16.12
C ILE A 113 10.16 -17.14 -15.70
N SER A 114 8.96 -17.71 -15.70
CA SER A 114 7.75 -17.03 -15.24
C SER A 114 7.80 -16.66 -13.75
N LYS A 115 8.36 -17.53 -12.90
CA LYS A 115 8.60 -17.22 -11.48
C LYS A 115 9.61 -16.09 -11.30
N LEU A 116 10.68 -16.08 -12.09
CA LEU A 116 11.67 -15.00 -12.06
C LEU A 116 11.05 -13.67 -12.54
N ALA A 117 10.22 -13.70 -13.58
CA ALA A 117 9.48 -12.53 -14.04
C ALA A 117 8.53 -11.98 -12.96
N LEU A 118 7.87 -12.86 -12.21
CA LEU A 118 7.04 -12.48 -11.06
C LEU A 118 7.86 -11.79 -9.96
N LEU A 119 9.08 -12.26 -9.66
CA LEU A 119 9.97 -11.59 -8.71
C LEU A 119 10.33 -10.17 -9.18
N PHE A 120 10.65 -9.99 -10.46
CA PHE A 120 10.91 -8.65 -11.00
C PHE A 120 9.68 -7.73 -10.97
N ALA A 121 8.48 -8.26 -11.25
CA ALA A 121 7.24 -7.51 -11.14
C ALA A 121 6.98 -7.09 -9.68
N HIS A 122 7.28 -7.98 -8.72
CA HIS A 122 7.15 -7.68 -7.29
C HIS A 122 8.10 -6.56 -6.85
N LEU A 123 9.38 -6.66 -7.21
CA LEU A 123 10.37 -5.61 -6.95
C LEU A 123 9.95 -4.26 -7.56
N LYS A 124 9.42 -4.26 -8.78
CA LYS A 124 8.88 -3.04 -9.42
C LYS A 124 7.71 -2.45 -8.64
N ALA A 125 6.79 -3.27 -8.15
CA ALA A 125 5.67 -2.82 -7.31
C ALA A 125 6.15 -2.24 -5.96
N GLN A 126 7.30 -2.71 -5.45
CA GLN A 126 7.96 -2.18 -4.26
C GLN A 126 8.74 -0.87 -4.53
N GLY A 127 8.77 -0.40 -5.78
CA GLY A 127 9.50 0.81 -6.18
C GLY A 127 10.96 0.58 -6.55
N VAL A 128 11.39 -0.68 -6.73
CA VAL A 128 12.73 -1.01 -7.24
C VAL A 128 12.69 -1.09 -8.75
N GLU A 129 13.42 -0.19 -9.41
CA GLU A 129 13.62 -0.28 -10.85
C GLU A 129 14.73 -1.27 -11.20
N VAL A 130 14.37 -2.39 -11.82
CA VAL A 130 15.33 -3.38 -12.32
C VAL A 130 15.53 -3.17 -13.82
N LEU A 131 16.71 -2.70 -14.22
CA LEU A 131 17.07 -2.46 -15.62
C LEU A 131 16.93 -3.74 -16.47
N ARG A 132 16.43 -3.61 -17.71
CA ARG A 132 16.26 -4.74 -18.64
C ARG A 132 17.55 -5.53 -18.87
N PHE A 133 18.68 -4.83 -18.96
CA PHE A 133 19.99 -5.46 -19.09
C PHE A 133 20.32 -6.35 -17.89
N TYR A 134 20.00 -5.91 -16.67
CA TYR A 134 20.20 -6.72 -15.47
C TYR A 134 19.28 -7.95 -15.46
N GLN A 135 18.01 -7.80 -15.85
CA GLN A 135 17.07 -8.93 -15.97
C GLN A 135 17.60 -9.99 -16.94
N ALA A 136 18.13 -9.56 -18.09
CA ALA A 136 18.73 -10.45 -19.07
C ALA A 136 20.01 -11.14 -18.53
N MET A 137 20.88 -10.39 -17.84
CA MET A 137 22.08 -10.95 -17.22
C MET A 137 21.74 -11.97 -16.13
N THR A 138 20.74 -11.70 -15.29
CA THR A 138 20.25 -12.68 -14.32
C THR A 138 19.76 -13.94 -15.02
N LEU A 139 18.92 -13.81 -16.05
CA LEU A 139 18.43 -14.98 -16.80
C LEU A 139 19.57 -15.84 -17.36
N LEU A 140 20.57 -15.22 -17.98
CA LEU A 140 21.75 -15.92 -18.51
C LEU A 140 22.51 -16.68 -17.42
N ASN A 141 22.66 -16.08 -16.24
CA ASN A 141 23.36 -16.70 -15.11
C ASN A 141 22.56 -17.83 -14.44
N THR A 142 21.22 -17.83 -14.55
CA THR A 142 20.36 -18.80 -13.86
C THR A 142 20.40 -20.22 -14.46
N GLY A 143 20.84 -20.35 -15.72
CA GLY A 143 21.06 -21.63 -16.40
C GLY A 143 22.52 -22.05 -16.47
N SER A 144 23.46 -21.23 -15.97
CA SER A 144 24.87 -21.56 -15.97
C SER A 144 25.13 -22.59 -14.88
N ILE A 145 25.24 -23.86 -15.30
CA ILE A 145 25.68 -24.97 -14.46
C ILE A 145 27.06 -24.60 -13.89
N LYS A 146 27.20 -24.61 -12.56
CA LYS A 146 28.51 -24.61 -11.90
C LYS A 146 29.05 -26.03 -11.85
#